data_AF-A0A0N9HXF4-F1
#
_entry.id   AF-A0A0N9HXF4-F1
#
_cell.length_a   1.000
_cell.length_b   1.000
_cell.length_c   1.000
_cell.angle_alpha   90.00
_cell.angle_beta   90.00
_cell.angle_gamma   90.00
#
_symmetry.space_group_name_H-M   'P 1'
#
loop_
_entity.id
_entity.type
_entity.pdbx_description
1 polymer ?
#
loop_
_entity_poly.entity_id
_entity_poly.type
_entity_poly.pdbx_seq_one_letter_code
_entity_poly.pdbx_strand_id
1 'polypeptide(L)'
;MKIAFVGKGGSGKTTLASLFLRHLGAAKQPVLAVDADINQHLAGALGASEPETLALPTLGEHLPLIKDYLRGDNPRISSTAEMVKTTPAGRGSRLLGVVEDNPIYAACVREIDGVRLAVTGPFGEDDLGVACYHSKVGAVELMLNHMVDSAGEYVVVDMTAGADSFASGLFTRFDVTFLVCEPTVRSIGVYRQYLGYAKDFGVKVAVVGNKISDDEDLAFLRDQVGDDLLTWVSRSGHVRAAERGEVRPIEAFEPSNRDALRTMQALVDSTGKDWRRYQDQAVQFHLRNAKAWANERTGKDLAEQIDPEFTLGAVPLAGSAVNAG
;
A
#
# COMPACT_ATOMS: atom_id res chain seq x y z
N MET A 1 2.16 3.74 -10.17
CA MET A 1 2.69 4.35 -8.95
C MET A 1 2.14 3.65 -7.71
N LYS A 2 3.01 3.26 -6.77
CA LYS A 2 2.68 2.62 -5.49
C LYS A 2 2.65 3.65 -4.37
N ILE A 3 1.56 3.70 -3.62
CA ILE A 3 1.26 4.74 -2.62
C ILE A 3 0.91 4.08 -1.30
N ALA A 4 1.45 4.60 -0.21
CA ALA A 4 1.04 4.24 1.15
C ALA A 4 0.39 5.40 1.88
N PHE A 5 -0.62 5.10 2.70
CA PHE A 5 -1.14 6.01 3.72
C PHE A 5 -0.72 5.51 5.11
N VAL A 6 0.06 6.33 5.82
CA VAL A 6 0.59 6.03 7.16
C VAL A 6 0.33 7.22 8.10
N GLY A 7 0.40 7.03 9.42
CA GLY A 7 0.17 8.11 10.39
C GLY A 7 -0.33 7.61 11.75
N LYS A 8 -0.35 8.43 12.78
CA LYS A 8 -0.80 8.00 14.13
C LYS A 8 -2.18 7.29 14.08
N GLY A 9 -2.42 6.32 14.96
CA GLY A 9 -3.76 5.78 15.18
C GLY A 9 -4.81 6.89 15.35
N GLY A 10 -5.94 6.78 14.63
CA GLY A 10 -7.00 7.77 14.61
C GLY A 10 -6.72 9.06 13.82
N SER A 11 -5.57 9.19 13.15
CA SER A 11 -5.23 10.39 12.35
C SER A 11 -6.09 10.57 11.09
N GLY A 12 -6.82 9.53 10.66
CA GLY A 12 -7.69 9.56 9.47
C GLY A 12 -7.05 9.01 8.20
N LYS A 13 -6.08 8.08 8.32
CA LYS A 13 -5.42 7.40 7.19
C LYS A 13 -6.41 6.76 6.22
N THR A 14 -7.24 5.84 6.72
CA THR A 14 -8.25 5.12 5.95
C THR A 14 -9.24 6.08 5.29
N THR A 15 -9.66 7.13 6.00
CA THR A 15 -10.53 8.18 5.45
C THR A 15 -9.85 8.92 4.30
N LEU A 16 -8.59 9.33 4.43
CA LEU A 16 -7.87 10.00 3.35
C LEU A 16 -7.54 9.06 2.19
N ALA A 17 -7.19 7.80 2.48
CA ALA A 17 -6.98 6.77 1.48
C ALA A 17 -8.26 6.53 0.67
N SER A 18 -9.42 6.42 1.33
CA SER A 18 -10.71 6.23 0.66
C SER A 18 -11.10 7.47 -0.16
N LEU A 19 -10.92 8.68 0.35
CA LEU A 19 -11.17 9.91 -0.40
C LEU A 19 -10.29 10.00 -1.66
N PHE A 20 -9.01 9.67 -1.54
CA PHE A 20 -8.08 9.66 -2.66
C PHE A 20 -8.45 8.58 -3.69
N LEU A 21 -8.80 7.38 -3.24
CA LEU A 21 -9.28 6.29 -4.09
C LEU A 21 -10.55 6.65 -4.86
N ARG A 22 -11.53 7.27 -4.19
CA ARG A 22 -12.79 7.71 -4.82
C ARG A 22 -12.54 8.84 -5.83
N HIS A 23 -11.59 9.73 -5.55
CA HIS A 23 -11.14 10.74 -6.50
C HIS A 23 -10.52 10.11 -7.77
N LEU A 24 -9.66 9.10 -7.61
CA LEU A 24 -9.10 8.35 -8.74
C LEU A 24 -10.17 7.55 -9.50
N GLY A 25 -11.08 6.88 -8.78
CA GLY A 25 -12.18 6.09 -9.34
C GLY A 25 -13.17 6.94 -10.14
N ALA A 26 -13.55 8.12 -9.64
CA ALA A 26 -14.41 9.06 -10.37
C ALA A 26 -13.74 9.57 -11.67
N ALA A 27 -12.42 9.70 -11.66
CA ALA A 27 -11.62 9.99 -12.85
C ALA A 27 -11.34 8.77 -13.74
N LYS A 28 -11.87 7.58 -13.38
CA LYS A 28 -11.67 6.29 -14.06
C LYS A 28 -10.21 5.90 -14.24
N GLN A 29 -9.36 6.28 -13.29
CA GLN A 29 -7.95 5.90 -13.31
C GLN A 29 -7.79 4.41 -12.98
N PRO A 30 -6.87 3.69 -13.64
CA PRO A 30 -6.52 2.31 -13.27
C PRO A 30 -6.00 2.26 -11.84
N VAL A 31 -6.80 1.72 -10.91
CA VAL A 31 -6.45 1.70 -9.48
C VAL A 31 -6.67 0.33 -8.86
N LEU A 32 -5.72 -0.08 -8.01
CA LEU A 32 -5.85 -1.20 -7.08
C LEU A 32 -5.69 -0.67 -5.65
N ALA A 33 -6.78 -0.72 -4.88
CA ALA A 33 -6.79 -0.46 -3.45
C ALA A 33 -6.44 -1.73 -2.67
N VAL A 34 -5.62 -1.60 -1.64
CA VAL A 34 -5.28 -2.68 -0.71
C VAL A 34 -5.49 -2.23 0.72
N ASP A 35 -6.38 -2.90 1.45
CA ASP A 35 -6.56 -2.69 2.89
C ASP A 35 -5.62 -3.58 3.70
N ALA A 36 -4.55 -2.96 4.20
CA ALA A 36 -3.57 -3.55 5.10
C ALA A 36 -3.59 -2.89 6.49
N ASP A 37 -4.69 -2.21 6.86
CA ASP A 37 -4.93 -1.79 8.23
C ASP A 37 -5.53 -2.96 9.04
N ILE A 38 -5.21 -3.06 10.32
CA ILE A 38 -5.73 -4.12 11.19
C ILE A 38 -7.24 -4.04 11.37
N ASN A 39 -7.80 -2.82 11.29
CA ASN A 39 -9.23 -2.59 11.51
C ASN A 39 -10.08 -2.83 10.25
N GLN A 40 -9.46 -2.85 9.06
CA GLN A 40 -10.09 -3.13 7.77
C GLN A 40 -11.38 -2.34 7.47
N HIS A 41 -11.30 -1.03 7.61
CA HIS A 41 -12.45 -0.16 7.38
C HIS A 41 -12.50 0.41 5.95
N LEU A 42 -11.56 0.07 5.06
CA LEU A 42 -11.46 0.71 3.74
C LEU A 42 -12.68 0.37 2.85
N ALA A 43 -13.17 -0.86 2.90
CA ALA A 43 -14.35 -1.27 2.12
C ALA A 43 -15.59 -0.42 2.46
N GLY A 44 -15.91 -0.30 3.74
CA GLY A 44 -17.01 0.54 4.21
C GLY A 44 -16.79 2.02 3.89
N ALA A 45 -15.54 2.50 4.02
CA ALA A 45 -15.18 3.89 3.66
C ALA A 45 -15.29 4.18 2.15
N LEU A 46 -15.25 3.15 1.30
CA LEU A 46 -15.53 3.22 -0.14
C LEU A 46 -17.03 3.07 -0.46
N GLY A 47 -17.86 2.70 0.52
CA GLY A 47 -19.31 2.60 0.35
C GLY A 47 -19.87 1.17 0.33
N ALA A 48 -19.06 0.15 0.61
CA ALA A 48 -19.57 -1.21 0.81
C ALA A 48 -20.50 -1.26 2.03
N SER A 49 -21.60 -2.01 1.92
CA SER A 49 -22.43 -2.35 3.06
C SER A 49 -21.69 -3.29 4.02
N GLU A 50 -22.19 -3.42 5.25
CA GLU A 50 -21.63 -4.35 6.23
C GLU A 50 -21.67 -5.82 5.73
N PRO A 51 -22.76 -6.33 5.14
CA PRO A 51 -22.77 -7.67 4.55
C PRO A 51 -21.74 -7.85 3.42
N GLU A 52 -21.57 -6.83 2.55
CA GLU A 52 -20.56 -6.89 1.49
C GLU A 52 -19.14 -6.92 2.07
N THR A 53 -18.87 -6.10 3.07
CA THR A 53 -17.57 -6.05 3.76
C THR A 53 -17.22 -7.39 4.40
N LEU A 54 -18.17 -8.01 5.10
CA LEU A 54 -17.99 -9.32 5.74
C LEU A 54 -17.80 -10.47 4.73
N ALA A 55 -18.31 -10.31 3.51
CA ALA A 55 -18.20 -11.31 2.45
C ALA A 55 -16.94 -11.16 1.59
N LEU A 56 -16.08 -10.16 1.86
CA LEU A 56 -14.88 -9.93 1.06
C LEU A 56 -13.88 -11.09 1.23
N PRO A 57 -13.40 -11.70 0.12
CA PRO A 57 -12.33 -12.68 0.19
C PRO A 57 -11.03 -12.02 0.64
N THR A 58 -10.23 -12.73 1.43
CA THR A 58 -9.02 -12.16 2.00
C THR A 58 -7.77 -12.66 1.29
N LEU A 59 -6.77 -11.78 1.15
CA LEU A 59 -5.44 -12.17 0.64
C LEU A 59 -4.75 -13.19 1.54
N GLY A 60 -5.01 -13.13 2.86
CA GLY A 60 -4.45 -14.07 3.83
C GLY A 60 -4.90 -15.52 3.60
N GLU A 61 -6.20 -15.75 3.40
CA GLU A 61 -6.76 -17.09 3.12
C GLU A 61 -6.27 -17.67 1.79
N HIS A 62 -5.98 -16.80 0.83
CA HIS A 62 -5.52 -17.17 -0.51
C HIS A 62 -3.99 -17.11 -0.67
N LEU A 63 -3.22 -17.01 0.43
CA LEU A 63 -1.76 -16.93 0.37
C LEU A 63 -1.11 -18.11 -0.39
N PRO A 64 -1.57 -19.37 -0.28
CA PRO A 64 -1.03 -20.47 -1.09
C PRO A 64 -1.21 -20.24 -2.60
N LEU A 65 -2.38 -19.77 -3.03
CA LEU A 65 -2.66 -19.42 -4.43
C LEU A 65 -1.75 -18.28 -4.89
N ILE A 66 -1.61 -17.23 -4.07
CA ILE A 66 -0.75 -16.07 -4.37
C ILE A 66 0.70 -16.53 -4.59
N LYS A 67 1.24 -17.34 -3.67
CA LYS A 67 2.62 -17.83 -3.78
C LYS A 67 2.81 -18.69 -5.03
N ASP A 68 1.91 -19.63 -5.29
CA ASP A 68 2.05 -20.52 -6.44
C ASP A 68 1.98 -19.76 -7.76
N TYR A 69 1.03 -18.83 -7.88
CA TYR A 69 0.90 -18.01 -9.08
C TYR A 69 2.15 -17.15 -9.30
N LEU A 70 2.61 -16.42 -8.28
CA LEU A 70 3.76 -15.51 -8.34
C LEU A 70 5.09 -16.24 -8.57
N ARG A 71 5.28 -17.43 -7.97
CA ARG A 71 6.45 -18.27 -8.22
C ARG A 71 6.66 -18.50 -9.70
N GLY A 72 5.57 -18.75 -10.45
CA GLY A 72 5.66 -19.11 -11.85
C GLY A 72 6.58 -20.31 -12.05
N ASP A 73 7.44 -20.20 -13.05
CA ASP A 73 8.48 -21.19 -13.38
C ASP A 73 9.86 -20.74 -12.89
N ASN A 74 9.93 -19.89 -11.85
CA ASN A 74 11.20 -19.37 -11.33
C ASN A 74 12.10 -20.52 -10.85
N PRO A 75 13.25 -20.78 -11.51
CA PRO A 75 14.09 -21.94 -11.21
C PRO A 75 14.82 -21.81 -9.87
N ARG A 76 14.89 -20.60 -9.29
CA ARG A 76 15.51 -20.34 -7.98
C ARG A 76 14.56 -20.56 -6.81
N ILE A 77 13.27 -20.79 -7.07
CA ILE A 77 12.25 -21.03 -6.05
C ILE A 77 11.65 -22.42 -6.28
N SER A 78 12.22 -23.43 -5.61
CA SER A 78 11.82 -24.81 -5.83
C SER A 78 10.44 -25.16 -5.26
N SER A 79 9.98 -24.42 -4.24
CA SER A 79 8.69 -24.63 -3.59
C SER A 79 8.12 -23.34 -3.02
N THR A 80 6.79 -23.22 -3.00
CA THR A 80 6.08 -22.11 -2.34
C THR A 80 6.30 -22.09 -0.82
N ALA A 81 6.70 -23.22 -0.23
CA ALA A 81 7.07 -23.31 1.19
C ALA A 81 8.31 -22.46 1.54
N GLU A 82 9.18 -22.20 0.56
CA GLU A 82 10.41 -21.41 0.72
C GLU A 82 10.17 -19.91 0.48
N MET A 83 8.99 -19.55 -0.02
CA MET A 83 8.64 -18.15 -0.24
C MET A 83 8.23 -17.50 1.07
N VAL A 84 8.92 -16.42 1.43
CA VAL A 84 8.57 -15.53 2.53
C VAL A 84 8.08 -14.19 1.97
N LYS A 85 7.50 -13.33 2.80
CA LYS A 85 6.94 -12.03 2.38
C LYS A 85 7.91 -11.13 1.62
N THR A 86 9.20 -11.26 1.89
CA THR A 86 10.28 -10.51 1.23
C THR A 86 10.87 -11.22 0.00
N THR A 87 10.39 -12.42 -0.37
CA THR A 87 10.91 -13.13 -1.54
C THR A 87 10.76 -12.26 -2.79
N PRO A 88 11.86 -11.89 -3.46
CA PRO A 88 11.82 -11.03 -4.64
C PRO A 88 11.40 -11.83 -5.88
N ALA A 89 10.87 -11.13 -6.89
CA ALA A 89 10.71 -11.71 -8.21
C ALA A 89 12.09 -11.95 -8.87
N GLY A 90 12.14 -12.96 -9.74
CA GLY A 90 13.29 -13.27 -10.59
C GLY A 90 12.84 -13.78 -11.96
N ARG A 91 13.77 -14.20 -12.83
CA ARG A 91 13.40 -14.85 -14.10
C ARG A 91 12.48 -16.05 -13.83
N GLY A 92 11.41 -16.16 -14.61
CA GLY A 92 10.39 -17.21 -14.46
C GLY A 92 9.28 -16.89 -13.46
N SER A 93 9.45 -15.92 -12.56
CA SER A 93 8.35 -15.42 -11.71
C SER A 93 7.26 -14.78 -12.58
N ARG A 94 6.00 -14.94 -12.19
CA ARG A 94 4.91 -14.14 -12.77
C ARG A 94 4.87 -12.78 -12.10
N LEU A 95 4.66 -11.75 -12.92
CA LEU A 95 4.50 -10.37 -12.45
C LEU A 95 3.02 -9.99 -12.48
N LEU A 96 2.65 -9.08 -11.59
CA LEU A 96 1.30 -8.52 -11.52
C LEU A 96 1.26 -7.14 -12.17
N GLY A 97 0.29 -6.89 -13.04
CA GLY A 97 -0.11 -5.55 -13.46
C GLY A 97 -1.10 -4.92 -12.47
N VAL A 98 -1.26 -3.59 -12.49
CA VAL A 98 -2.24 -2.93 -11.61
C VAL A 98 -3.67 -3.35 -11.97
N VAL A 99 -4.00 -3.38 -13.26
CA VAL A 99 -5.30 -3.85 -13.78
C VAL A 99 -5.05 -4.93 -14.83
N GLU A 100 -5.49 -6.15 -14.53
CA GLU A 100 -5.39 -7.31 -15.41
C GLU A 100 -6.36 -8.41 -14.95
N ASP A 101 -6.49 -9.45 -15.76
CA ASP A 101 -7.20 -10.67 -15.39
C ASP A 101 -6.19 -11.74 -14.98
N ASN A 102 -6.25 -12.18 -13.72
CA ASN A 102 -5.45 -13.28 -13.21
C ASN A 102 -6.21 -14.05 -12.10
N PRO A 103 -5.78 -15.29 -11.76
CA PRO A 103 -6.44 -16.09 -10.73
C PRO A 103 -6.46 -15.46 -9.34
N ILE A 104 -5.43 -14.68 -8.96
CA ILE A 104 -5.40 -13.98 -7.67
C ILE A 104 -6.50 -12.93 -7.63
N TYR A 105 -6.64 -12.13 -8.68
CA TYR A 105 -7.61 -11.04 -8.76
C TYR A 105 -9.03 -11.56 -8.86
N ALA A 106 -9.26 -12.63 -9.63
CA ALA A 106 -10.56 -13.32 -9.66
C ALA A 106 -10.97 -13.81 -8.25
N ALA A 107 -10.02 -14.38 -7.51
CA ALA A 107 -10.28 -14.87 -6.16
C ALA A 107 -10.48 -13.75 -5.13
N CYS A 108 -9.63 -12.72 -5.14
CA CYS A 108 -9.45 -11.82 -4.00
C CYS A 108 -9.86 -10.36 -4.23
N VAL A 109 -10.08 -9.92 -5.47
CA VAL A 109 -10.36 -8.51 -5.78
C VAL A 109 -11.85 -8.33 -6.06
N ARG A 110 -12.45 -7.30 -5.46
CA ARG A 110 -13.84 -6.89 -5.70
C ARG A 110 -13.90 -5.42 -6.05
N GLU A 111 -14.84 -5.03 -6.90
CA GLU A 111 -15.06 -3.63 -7.24
C GLU A 111 -16.09 -3.02 -6.29
N ILE A 112 -15.74 -1.90 -5.65
CA ILE A 112 -16.61 -1.13 -4.75
C ILE A 112 -16.58 0.32 -5.24
N ASP A 113 -17.73 0.88 -5.62
CA ASP A 113 -17.86 2.27 -6.12
C ASP A 113 -16.84 2.61 -7.23
N GLY A 114 -16.61 1.69 -8.18
CA GLY A 114 -15.65 1.86 -9.27
C GLY A 114 -14.16 1.72 -8.88
N VAL A 115 -13.87 1.27 -7.66
CA VAL A 115 -12.51 1.02 -7.16
C VAL A 115 -12.30 -0.46 -6.94
N ARG A 116 -11.24 -1.04 -7.53
CA ARG A 116 -10.83 -2.44 -7.31
C ARG A 116 -10.14 -2.55 -5.95
N LEU A 117 -10.68 -3.37 -5.05
CA LEU A 117 -10.25 -3.52 -3.67
C LEU A 117 -9.83 -4.96 -3.37
N ALA A 118 -8.68 -5.12 -2.73
CA ALA A 118 -8.26 -6.33 -2.03
C ALA A 118 -8.10 -6.05 -0.53
N VAL A 119 -8.44 -7.02 0.32
CA VAL A 119 -8.32 -6.89 1.78
C VAL A 119 -7.40 -7.97 2.34
N THR A 120 -6.61 -7.64 3.35
CA THR A 120 -5.72 -8.62 3.99
C THR A 120 -6.44 -9.68 4.83
N GLY A 121 -7.66 -9.38 5.29
CA GLY A 121 -8.48 -10.20 6.19
C GLY A 121 -8.26 -9.88 7.67
N PRO A 122 -9.32 -9.83 8.49
CA PRO A 122 -9.25 -9.46 9.91
C PRO A 122 -8.44 -10.48 10.71
N PHE A 123 -8.09 -10.17 11.96
CA PHE A 123 -7.55 -11.16 12.89
C PHE A 123 -8.60 -12.27 13.11
N GLY A 124 -8.26 -13.53 12.82
CA GLY A 124 -9.12 -14.68 13.10
C GLY A 124 -8.87 -15.24 14.50
N GLU A 125 -9.79 -16.05 15.03
CA GLU A 125 -9.60 -16.74 16.32
C GLU A 125 -8.37 -17.66 16.31
N ASP A 126 -8.06 -18.26 15.15
CA ASP A 126 -6.87 -19.12 14.95
C ASP A 126 -5.53 -18.35 14.98
N ASP A 127 -5.56 -17.02 14.85
CA ASP A 127 -4.37 -16.16 14.92
C ASP A 127 -4.07 -15.72 16.36
N LEU A 128 -5.05 -15.80 17.28
CA LEU A 128 -4.92 -15.33 18.66
C LEU A 128 -3.93 -16.21 19.44
N GLY A 129 -2.74 -15.67 19.69
CA GLY A 129 -1.70 -16.32 20.49
C GLY A 129 -0.82 -17.32 19.72
N VAL A 130 -1.03 -17.49 18.40
CA VAL A 130 -0.29 -18.47 17.56
C VAL A 130 0.45 -17.81 16.39
N ALA A 131 -0.12 -16.77 15.77
CA ALA A 131 0.49 -16.07 14.64
C ALA A 131 0.54 -14.55 14.89
N CYS A 132 1.69 -13.93 14.66
CA CYS A 132 1.80 -12.48 14.68
C CYS A 132 1.15 -11.89 13.41
N TYR A 133 0.51 -10.70 13.51
CA TYR A 133 -0.13 -9.96 12.41
C TYR A 133 0.73 -9.85 11.13
N HIS A 134 2.06 -9.98 11.28
CA HIS A 134 3.06 -10.05 10.24
C HIS A 134 2.82 -11.10 9.15
N SER A 135 2.01 -12.14 9.40
CA SER A 135 1.70 -13.17 8.40
C SER A 135 0.73 -12.68 7.32
N LYS A 136 -0.27 -11.86 7.67
CA LYS A 136 -1.32 -11.41 6.72
C LYS A 136 -0.89 -10.26 5.83
N VAL A 137 -0.16 -9.29 6.38
CA VAL A 137 0.51 -8.23 5.58
C VAL A 137 1.55 -8.82 4.63
N GLY A 138 2.03 -10.03 4.91
CA GLY A 138 2.98 -10.73 4.06
C GLY A 138 2.48 -11.00 2.64
N ALA A 139 1.16 -11.16 2.44
CA ALA A 139 0.59 -11.29 1.11
C ALA A 139 0.73 -9.99 0.30
N VAL A 140 0.45 -8.85 0.92
CA VAL A 140 0.58 -7.52 0.29
C VAL A 140 2.02 -7.23 -0.09
N GLU A 141 2.95 -7.47 0.83
CA GLU A 141 4.37 -7.26 0.56
C GLU A 141 4.87 -8.17 -0.58
N LEU A 142 4.45 -9.43 -0.59
CA LEU A 142 4.81 -10.36 -1.65
C LEU A 142 4.24 -9.93 -3.00
N MET A 143 2.98 -9.49 -3.05
CA MET A 143 2.36 -8.92 -4.25
C MET A 143 3.13 -7.68 -4.73
N LEU A 144 3.46 -6.73 -3.84
CA LEU A 144 4.21 -5.53 -4.20
C LEU A 144 5.62 -5.85 -4.74
N ASN A 145 6.27 -6.90 -4.21
CA ASN A 145 7.57 -7.38 -4.69
C ASN A 145 7.50 -8.02 -6.10
N HIS A 146 6.30 -8.39 -6.57
CA HIS A 146 6.07 -8.97 -7.90
C HIS A 146 5.23 -8.07 -8.82
N MET A 147 4.93 -6.84 -8.42
CA MET A 147 4.02 -5.96 -9.16
C MET A 147 4.77 -4.91 -9.98
N VAL A 148 4.38 -4.79 -11.25
CA VAL A 148 4.82 -3.74 -12.18
C VAL A 148 3.66 -2.78 -12.41
N ASP A 149 3.97 -1.49 -12.43
CA ASP A 149 3.01 -0.41 -12.66
C ASP A 149 3.60 0.62 -13.60
N SER A 150 2.72 1.25 -14.38
CA SER A 150 3.05 2.26 -15.39
C SER A 150 2.60 3.67 -14.97
N ALA A 151 2.98 4.67 -15.75
CA ALA A 151 2.47 6.03 -15.58
C ALA A 151 0.93 6.04 -15.72
N GLY A 152 0.24 6.71 -14.79
CA GLY A 152 -1.23 6.74 -14.74
C GLY A 152 -1.89 5.53 -14.09
N GLU A 153 -1.13 4.51 -13.65
CA GLU A 153 -1.67 3.41 -12.85
C GLU A 153 -1.39 3.64 -11.36
N TYR A 154 -2.31 3.28 -10.48
CA TYR A 154 -2.20 3.56 -9.04
C TYR A 154 -2.41 2.31 -8.19
N VAL A 155 -1.52 2.08 -7.23
CA VAL A 155 -1.70 1.08 -6.19
C VAL A 155 -1.72 1.83 -4.88
N VAL A 156 -2.86 1.84 -4.19
CA VAL A 156 -3.03 2.58 -2.93
C VAL A 156 -3.19 1.59 -1.80
N VAL A 157 -2.27 1.63 -0.85
CA VAL A 157 -2.26 0.75 0.32
C VAL A 157 -2.58 1.56 1.56
N ASP A 158 -3.72 1.28 2.20
CA ASP A 158 -4.01 1.78 3.55
C ASP A 158 -3.26 0.90 4.55
N MET A 159 -2.32 1.49 5.27
CA MET A 159 -1.41 0.75 6.15
C MET A 159 -1.68 1.08 7.61
N THR A 160 -1.61 0.09 8.51
CA THR A 160 -1.46 0.39 9.93
C THR A 160 -0.12 1.10 10.16
N ALA A 161 -0.12 2.23 10.85
CA ALA A 161 1.14 2.83 11.29
C ALA A 161 1.71 2.04 12.45
N GLY A 162 2.87 1.43 12.21
CA GLY A 162 3.57 0.67 13.21
C GLY A 162 4.94 0.26 12.73
N ALA A 163 5.76 -0.19 13.68
CA ALA A 163 7.08 -0.77 13.44
C ALA A 163 7.04 -1.95 12.45
N ASP A 164 5.88 -2.58 12.28
CA ASP A 164 5.67 -3.75 11.41
C ASP A 164 6.01 -3.48 9.94
N SER A 165 5.69 -2.28 9.44
CA SER A 165 6.05 -1.85 8.08
C SER A 165 7.57 -1.73 7.87
N PHE A 166 8.32 -1.50 8.94
CA PHE A 166 9.78 -1.38 8.95
C PHE A 166 10.48 -2.73 9.18
N ALA A 167 9.83 -3.66 9.88
CA ALA A 167 10.40 -4.96 10.22
C ALA A 167 10.74 -5.81 8.98
N SER A 168 9.96 -5.70 7.91
CA SER A 168 10.20 -6.46 6.66
C SER A 168 10.79 -5.64 5.52
N GLY A 169 10.75 -4.32 5.59
CA GLY A 169 11.15 -3.44 4.48
C GLY A 169 9.98 -2.96 3.62
N LEU A 170 8.74 -3.29 3.98
CA LEU A 170 7.52 -2.89 3.26
C LEU A 170 7.45 -1.38 2.98
N PHE A 171 7.93 -0.53 3.90
CA PHE A 171 7.98 0.92 3.70
C PHE A 171 8.80 1.36 2.46
N THR A 172 9.70 0.51 1.95
CA THR A 172 10.48 0.76 0.73
C THR A 172 9.80 0.29 -0.56
N ARG A 173 8.54 -0.16 -0.49
CA ARG A 173 7.75 -0.64 -1.64
C ARG A 173 6.86 0.44 -2.24
N PHE A 174 6.93 1.65 -1.71
CA PHE A 174 6.09 2.77 -2.13
C PHE A 174 6.93 3.85 -2.81
N ASP A 175 6.40 4.36 -3.90
CA ASP A 175 6.97 5.49 -4.62
C ASP A 175 6.68 6.80 -3.87
N VAL A 176 5.50 6.90 -3.24
CA VAL A 176 5.12 8.00 -2.35
C VAL A 176 4.45 7.44 -1.09
N THR A 177 4.90 7.90 0.07
CA THR A 177 4.22 7.67 1.34
C THR A 177 3.55 8.97 1.79
N PHE A 178 2.23 8.98 1.81
CA PHE A 178 1.45 10.04 2.44
C PHE A 178 1.39 9.80 3.96
N LEU A 179 2.06 10.66 4.72
CA LEU A 179 2.05 10.62 6.18
C LEU A 179 1.00 11.58 6.71
N VAL A 180 -0.09 11.02 7.22
CA VAL A 180 -1.24 11.76 7.73
C VAL A 180 -0.95 12.32 9.12
N CYS A 181 -0.96 13.66 9.23
CA CYS A 181 -0.71 14.35 10.49
C CYS A 181 -1.90 15.17 10.97
N GLU A 182 -2.33 14.91 12.20
CA GLU A 182 -3.17 15.84 12.96
C GLU A 182 -2.28 16.96 13.55
N PRO A 183 -2.81 18.17 13.81
CA PRO A 183 -2.09 19.28 14.45
C PRO A 183 -1.87 19.01 15.95
N THR A 184 -1.14 17.94 16.26
CA THR A 184 -0.86 17.50 17.63
C THR A 184 0.57 16.99 17.75
N VAL A 185 1.21 17.27 18.88
CA VAL A 185 2.58 16.79 19.19
C VAL A 185 2.73 15.28 19.08
N ARG A 186 1.67 14.51 19.37
CA ARG A 186 1.68 13.04 19.25
C ARG A 186 1.73 12.59 17.79
N SER A 187 1.00 13.26 16.89
CA SER A 187 1.08 12.98 15.46
C SER A 187 2.45 13.33 14.89
N ILE A 188 3.01 14.46 15.33
CA ILE A 188 4.38 14.88 14.95
C ILE A 188 5.44 13.89 15.45
N GLY A 189 5.25 13.29 16.63
CA GLY A 189 6.13 12.23 17.12
C GLY A 189 6.22 11.04 16.16
N VAL A 190 5.07 10.58 15.64
CA VAL A 190 5.02 9.49 14.64
C VAL A 190 5.68 9.90 13.32
N TYR A 191 5.45 11.14 12.87
CA TYR A 191 6.14 11.71 11.70
C TYR A 191 7.67 11.65 11.83
N ARG A 192 8.22 12.17 12.93
CA ARG A 192 9.66 12.18 13.18
C ARG A 192 10.25 10.77 13.26
N GLN A 193 9.52 9.86 13.91
CA GLN A 193 9.92 8.45 14.00
C GLN A 193 9.95 7.79 12.61
N TYR A 194 8.93 8.02 11.79
CA TYR A 194 8.85 7.48 10.43
C TYR A 194 10.01 7.99 9.57
N LEU A 195 10.28 9.31 9.59
CA LEU A 195 11.43 9.88 8.88
C LEU A 195 12.76 9.29 9.36
N GLY A 196 12.92 9.08 10.66
CA GLY A 196 14.11 8.45 11.23
C GLY A 196 14.38 7.06 10.65
N TYR A 197 13.33 6.25 10.48
CA TYR A 197 13.46 4.92 9.89
C TYR A 197 13.61 4.94 8.36
N ALA A 198 13.01 5.91 7.68
CA ALA A 198 13.00 6.00 6.22
C ALA A 198 14.24 6.73 5.62
N LYS A 199 14.98 7.48 6.44
CA LYS A 199 16.05 8.41 6.04
C LYS A 199 17.04 7.83 5.02
N ASP A 200 17.50 6.60 5.24
CA ASP A 200 18.57 6.00 4.45
C ASP A 200 18.07 5.21 3.23
N PHE A 201 16.76 5.21 2.98
CA PHE A 201 16.12 4.41 1.93
C PHE A 201 15.54 5.25 0.79
N GLY A 202 15.68 6.59 0.84
CA GLY A 202 15.22 7.47 -0.23
C GLY A 202 13.71 7.36 -0.52
N VAL A 203 12.93 6.96 0.48
CA VAL A 203 11.46 6.91 0.40
C VAL A 203 10.94 8.34 0.37
N LYS A 204 10.08 8.65 -0.59
CA LYS A 204 9.47 9.98 -0.69
C LYS A 204 8.31 10.07 0.29
N VAL A 205 8.51 10.80 1.39
CA VAL A 205 7.48 11.05 2.39
C VAL A 205 6.88 12.43 2.14
N ALA A 206 5.55 12.51 2.13
CA ALA A 206 4.82 13.76 1.99
C ALA A 206 3.73 13.83 3.07
N VAL A 207 3.74 14.89 3.87
CA VAL A 207 2.78 15.07 4.96
C VAL A 207 1.47 15.63 4.42
N VAL A 208 0.37 14.97 4.80
CA VAL A 208 -0.99 15.47 4.57
C VAL A 208 -1.57 15.85 5.92
N GLY A 209 -1.73 17.16 6.14
CA GLY A 209 -2.41 17.68 7.33
C GLY A 209 -3.87 17.24 7.34
N ASN A 210 -4.39 16.75 8.46
CA ASN A 210 -5.78 16.32 8.55
C ASN A 210 -6.47 16.91 9.77
N LYS A 211 -7.79 17.06 9.62
CA LYS A 211 -8.68 17.61 10.65
C LYS A 211 -8.34 19.04 11.06
N ILE A 212 -7.81 19.83 10.13
CA ILE A 212 -7.48 21.24 10.32
C ILE A 212 -8.76 22.03 10.58
N SER A 213 -8.75 22.81 11.66
CA SER A 213 -9.92 23.57 12.12
C SER A 213 -9.79 25.06 11.80
N ASP A 214 -8.57 25.58 11.85
CA ASP A 214 -8.26 27.00 11.68
C ASP A 214 -6.81 27.21 11.19
N ASP A 215 -6.41 28.47 11.08
CA ASP A 215 -5.06 28.86 10.64
C ASP A 215 -3.98 28.56 11.71
N GLU A 216 -4.34 28.44 12.99
CA GLU A 216 -3.40 28.09 14.06
C GLU A 216 -2.98 26.62 13.93
N ASP A 217 -3.92 25.72 13.66
CA ASP A 217 -3.64 24.31 13.34
C ASP A 217 -2.66 24.18 12.16
N LEU A 218 -2.87 24.97 11.11
CA LEU A 218 -2.03 24.97 9.91
C LEU A 218 -0.64 25.56 10.19
N ALA A 219 -0.57 26.66 10.94
CA ALA A 219 0.69 27.27 11.36
C ALA A 219 1.52 26.30 12.20
N PHE A 220 0.88 25.57 13.13
CA PHE A 220 1.52 24.53 13.92
C PHE A 220 2.13 23.43 13.03
N LEU A 221 1.37 22.90 12.06
CA LEU A 221 1.93 21.86 11.18
C LEU A 221 3.10 22.39 10.33
N ARG A 222 2.97 23.59 9.76
CA ARG A 222 4.06 24.21 8.99
C ARG A 222 5.34 24.37 9.81
N ASP A 223 5.21 24.81 11.06
CA ASP A 223 6.36 24.90 11.99
C ASP A 223 6.99 23.53 12.28
N GLN A 224 6.17 22.49 12.47
CA GLN A 224 6.65 21.18 12.92
C GLN A 224 7.20 20.27 11.82
N VAL A 225 6.68 20.37 10.59
CA VAL A 225 7.07 19.50 9.47
C VAL A 225 7.69 20.25 8.30
N GLY A 226 7.61 21.58 8.25
CA GLY A 226 8.24 22.39 7.21
C GLY A 226 7.76 22.03 5.80
N ASP A 227 8.71 21.91 4.88
CA ASP A 227 8.48 21.63 3.45
C ASP A 227 7.89 20.24 3.20
N ASP A 228 7.92 19.34 4.18
CA ASP A 228 7.26 18.04 4.06
C ASP A 228 5.73 18.19 4.04
N LEU A 229 5.15 19.31 4.51
CA LEU A 229 3.72 19.57 4.41
C LEU A 229 3.31 19.82 2.95
N LEU A 230 2.81 18.78 2.30
CA LEU A 230 2.34 18.85 0.92
C LEU A 230 1.02 19.62 0.81
N THR A 231 0.04 19.24 1.63
CA THR A 231 -1.33 19.77 1.59
C THR A 231 -2.08 19.43 2.87
N TRP A 232 -3.33 19.88 3.01
CA TRP A 232 -4.17 19.56 4.15
C TRP A 232 -5.65 19.42 3.80
N VAL A 233 -6.37 18.68 4.66
CA VAL A 233 -7.82 18.54 4.65
C VAL A 233 -8.39 19.11 5.94
N SER A 234 -9.34 20.04 5.80
CA SER A 234 -10.04 20.66 6.93
C SER A 234 -11.16 19.78 7.45
N ARG A 235 -11.74 20.16 8.60
CA ARG A 235 -12.98 19.54 9.09
C ARG A 235 -14.04 19.54 7.97
N SER A 236 -14.52 18.35 7.64
CA SER A 236 -15.41 18.15 6.49
C SER A 236 -16.76 17.63 6.93
N GLY A 237 -17.82 18.28 6.44
CA GLY A 237 -19.20 17.82 6.62
C GLY A 237 -19.47 16.55 5.81
N HIS A 238 -18.81 16.42 4.66
CA HIS A 238 -18.84 15.22 3.81
C HIS A 238 -18.26 14.00 4.53
N VAL A 239 -17.06 14.13 5.11
CA VAL A 239 -16.44 13.06 5.91
C VAL A 239 -17.33 12.70 7.10
N ARG A 240 -17.81 13.70 7.84
CA ARG A 240 -18.68 13.47 9.01
C ARG A 240 -19.98 12.75 8.66
N ALA A 241 -20.54 12.99 7.47
CA ALA A 241 -21.72 12.29 6.98
C ALA A 241 -21.40 10.82 6.65
N ALA A 242 -20.29 10.56 5.96
CA ALA A 242 -19.84 9.21 5.62
C ALA A 242 -19.58 8.35 6.88
N GLU A 243 -18.92 8.91 7.90
CA GLU A 243 -18.72 8.25 9.20
C GLU A 243 -20.03 7.94 9.97
N ARG A 244 -21.16 8.49 9.51
CA ARG A 244 -22.51 8.22 10.03
C ARG A 244 -23.36 7.37 9.09
N GLY A 245 -22.73 6.75 8.09
CA GLY A 245 -23.38 5.87 7.11
C GLY A 245 -23.99 6.61 5.91
N GLU A 246 -23.80 7.92 5.79
CA GLU A 246 -24.27 8.70 4.63
C GLU A 246 -23.12 8.96 3.65
N VAL A 247 -22.79 7.96 2.83
CA VAL A 247 -21.75 8.08 1.80
C VAL A 247 -22.26 8.91 0.63
N ARG A 248 -21.71 10.12 0.45
CA ARG A 248 -22.07 11.05 -0.63
C ARG A 248 -21.11 10.94 -1.81
N PRO A 249 -21.51 11.31 -3.04
CA PRO A 249 -20.62 11.38 -4.20
C PRO A 249 -19.39 12.26 -3.95
N ILE A 250 -18.23 11.91 -4.52
CA ILE A 250 -16.98 12.63 -4.27
C ILE A 250 -17.02 14.09 -4.77
N GLU A 251 -17.91 14.40 -5.72
CA GLU A 251 -18.17 15.74 -6.24
C GLU A 251 -18.83 16.65 -5.20
N ALA A 252 -19.44 16.10 -4.15
CA ALA A 252 -19.96 16.86 -3.03
C ALA A 252 -18.89 17.23 -1.99
N PHE A 253 -17.67 16.66 -2.10
CA PHE A 253 -16.56 16.98 -1.21
C PHE A 253 -16.16 18.45 -1.36
N GLU A 254 -15.83 19.13 -0.26
CA GLU A 254 -15.64 20.59 -0.27
C GLU A 254 -14.52 21.01 -1.25
N PRO A 255 -14.69 22.11 -2.04
CA PRO A 255 -13.74 22.46 -3.10
C PRO A 255 -12.28 22.52 -2.66
N SER A 256 -12.00 23.15 -1.51
CA SER A 256 -10.65 23.24 -0.93
C SER A 256 -10.07 21.88 -0.55
N ASN A 257 -10.90 20.96 -0.06
CA ASN A 257 -10.45 19.61 0.28
C ASN A 257 -10.25 18.76 -0.98
N ARG A 258 -11.02 18.99 -2.06
CA ARG A 258 -10.75 18.37 -3.37
C ARG A 258 -9.45 18.86 -3.99
N ASP A 259 -9.09 20.13 -3.79
CA ASP A 259 -7.77 20.64 -4.20
C ASP A 259 -6.64 19.84 -3.53
N ALA A 260 -6.81 19.45 -2.26
CA ALA A 260 -5.83 18.61 -1.58
C ALA A 260 -5.63 17.26 -2.27
N LEU A 261 -6.72 16.59 -2.70
CA LEU A 261 -6.63 15.32 -3.45
C LEU A 261 -5.95 15.50 -4.81
N ARG A 262 -6.22 16.62 -5.51
CA ARG A 262 -5.52 16.97 -6.75
C ARG A 262 -4.02 17.19 -6.53
N THR A 263 -3.64 17.90 -5.47
CA THR A 263 -2.23 18.11 -5.10
C THR A 263 -1.52 16.79 -4.79
N MET A 264 -2.19 15.88 -4.08
CA MET A 264 -1.67 14.53 -3.82
C MET A 264 -1.45 13.76 -5.12
N GLN A 265 -2.43 13.75 -6.04
CA GLN A 265 -2.30 13.08 -7.33
C GLN A 265 -1.15 13.68 -8.17
N ALA A 266 -1.05 15.02 -8.24
CA ALA A 266 0.01 15.69 -8.97
C ALA A 266 1.42 15.35 -8.42
N LEU A 267 1.57 15.20 -7.11
CA LEU A 267 2.83 14.73 -6.52
C LEU A 267 3.15 13.31 -6.98
N VAL A 268 2.16 12.41 -6.98
CA VAL A 268 2.34 11.03 -7.42
C VAL A 268 2.74 10.98 -8.89
N ASP A 269 2.02 11.70 -9.75
CA ASP A 269 2.23 11.68 -11.21
C ASP A 269 3.58 12.28 -11.62
N SER A 270 4.08 13.25 -10.84
CA SER A 270 5.41 13.85 -11.03
C SER A 270 6.54 13.04 -10.39
N THR A 271 6.24 12.00 -9.62
CA THR A 271 7.27 11.18 -8.98
C THR A 271 7.80 10.15 -9.98
N GLY A 272 9.10 10.25 -10.29
CA GLY A 272 9.78 9.26 -11.13
C GLY A 272 9.95 7.91 -10.43
N LYS A 273 10.09 6.85 -11.22
CA LYS A 273 10.26 5.48 -10.73
C LYS A 273 11.68 4.97 -10.96
N ASP A 274 12.32 4.55 -9.88
CA ASP A 274 13.64 3.90 -9.92
C ASP A 274 13.49 2.41 -9.61
N TRP A 275 13.26 1.62 -10.66
CA TRP A 275 13.13 0.17 -10.55
C TRP A 275 14.40 -0.52 -10.08
N ARG A 276 15.58 0.07 -10.33
CA ARG A 276 16.85 -0.50 -9.88
C ARG A 276 16.96 -0.38 -8.36
N ARG A 277 16.74 0.83 -7.82
CA ARG A 277 16.69 1.05 -6.37
C ARG A 277 15.61 0.21 -5.70
N TYR A 278 14.43 0.11 -6.32
CA TYR A 278 13.33 -0.73 -5.83
C TYR A 278 13.78 -2.19 -5.65
N GLN A 279 14.44 -2.76 -6.68
CA GLN A 279 14.96 -4.13 -6.66
C GLN A 279 16.12 -4.29 -5.67
N ASP A 280 17.08 -3.37 -5.64
CA ASP A 280 18.23 -3.44 -4.73
C ASP A 280 17.77 -3.44 -3.26
N GLN A 281 16.76 -2.63 -2.93
CA GLN A 281 16.13 -2.64 -1.60
C GLN A 281 15.36 -3.94 -1.32
N ALA A 282 14.70 -4.53 -2.33
CA ALA A 282 14.07 -5.85 -2.19
C ALA A 282 15.07 -6.92 -1.78
N VAL A 283 16.18 -6.96 -2.51
CA VAL A 283 17.29 -7.89 -2.24
C VAL A 283 17.87 -7.65 -0.85
N GLN A 284 18.13 -6.39 -0.49
CA GLN A 284 18.68 -6.03 0.83
C GLN A 284 17.79 -6.54 1.98
N PHE A 285 16.49 -6.29 1.92
CA PHE A 285 15.56 -6.70 2.97
C PHE A 285 15.27 -8.21 2.95
N HIS A 286 15.31 -8.84 1.77
CA HIS A 286 15.23 -10.28 1.65
C HIS A 286 16.42 -10.96 2.34
N LEU A 287 17.66 -10.54 2.04
CA LEU A 287 18.88 -11.06 2.69
C LEU A 287 18.87 -10.87 4.21
N ARG A 288 18.38 -9.73 4.69
CA ARG A 288 18.21 -9.49 6.14
C ARG A 288 17.24 -10.48 6.76
N ASN A 289 16.09 -10.72 6.14
CA ASN A 289 15.08 -11.68 6.65
C ASN A 289 15.55 -13.13 6.53
N ALA A 290 16.21 -13.48 5.42
CA ALA A 290 16.87 -14.77 5.20
C ALA A 290 17.80 -15.11 6.37
N LYS A 291 18.74 -14.20 6.67
CA LYS A 291 19.70 -14.37 7.77
C LYS A 291 19.06 -14.34 9.15
N ALA A 292 18.05 -13.50 9.36
CA ALA A 292 17.48 -13.26 10.69
C ALA A 292 16.62 -14.43 11.20
N TRP A 293 15.87 -15.10 10.32
CA TRP A 293 14.95 -16.17 10.74
C TRP A 293 14.57 -17.14 9.62
N ALA A 294 14.51 -16.67 8.37
CA ALA A 294 13.85 -17.45 7.31
C ALA A 294 14.69 -18.65 6.83
N ASN A 295 16.02 -18.54 6.84
CA ASN A 295 16.90 -19.68 6.53
C ASN A 295 16.73 -20.81 7.55
N GLU A 296 16.68 -20.48 8.85
CA GLU A 296 16.47 -21.45 9.93
C GLU A 296 15.10 -22.12 9.79
N ARG A 297 14.03 -21.32 9.56
CA ARG A 297 12.67 -21.84 9.41
C ARG A 297 12.51 -22.78 8.21
N THR A 298 13.15 -22.47 7.09
CA THR A 298 12.98 -23.21 5.84
C THR A 298 14.00 -24.35 5.67
N GLY A 299 15.10 -24.32 6.43
CA GLY A 299 16.21 -25.24 6.26
C GLY A 299 16.98 -25.03 4.95
N LYS A 300 16.83 -23.87 4.30
CA LYS A 300 17.49 -23.53 3.03
C LYS A 300 18.16 -22.16 3.10
N ASP A 301 19.16 -21.93 2.25
CA ASP A 301 19.71 -20.59 2.07
C ASP A 301 18.84 -19.78 1.10
N LEU A 302 17.98 -18.92 1.63
CA LEU A 302 17.08 -18.12 0.80
C LEU A 302 17.83 -17.05 -0.01
N ALA A 303 19.11 -16.79 0.26
CA ALA A 303 19.92 -15.93 -0.60
C ALA A 303 20.01 -16.46 -2.05
N GLU A 304 19.87 -17.78 -2.25
CA GLU A 304 19.90 -18.41 -3.57
C GLU A 304 18.69 -18.06 -4.45
N GLN A 305 17.59 -17.57 -3.84
CA GLN A 305 16.39 -17.11 -4.53
C GLN A 305 16.62 -15.82 -5.33
N ILE A 306 17.68 -15.06 -5.02
CA ILE A 306 17.98 -13.79 -5.67
C ILE A 306 18.52 -14.02 -7.08
N ASP A 307 17.89 -13.40 -8.06
CA ASP A 307 18.37 -13.34 -9.43
C ASP A 307 19.14 -12.02 -9.67
N PRO A 308 20.49 -12.04 -9.76
CA PRO A 308 21.29 -10.81 -9.85
C PRO A 308 21.13 -10.09 -11.19
N GLU A 309 20.62 -10.77 -12.22
CA GLU A 309 20.41 -10.21 -13.56
C GLU A 309 18.98 -9.70 -13.77
N PHE A 310 18.09 -9.87 -12.79
CA PHE A 310 16.70 -9.47 -12.89
C PHE A 310 16.46 -8.06 -12.32
N THR A 311 15.58 -7.30 -12.97
CA THR A 311 15.04 -6.03 -12.44
C THR A 311 13.57 -5.91 -12.84
N LEU A 312 12.69 -5.66 -11.87
CA LEU A 312 11.24 -5.81 -12.00
C LEU A 312 10.63 -5.04 -13.18
N GLY A 313 11.04 -3.78 -13.39
CA GLY A 313 10.51 -2.93 -14.47
C GLY A 313 11.21 -3.05 -15.83
N ALA A 314 12.18 -3.96 -15.98
CA ALA A 314 12.86 -4.18 -17.27
C ALA A 314 12.15 -5.20 -18.16
N VAL A 315 11.12 -5.88 -17.64
CA VAL A 315 10.40 -6.95 -18.33
C VAL A 315 9.02 -6.44 -18.75
N PRO A 316 8.66 -6.48 -20.06
CA PRO A 316 7.31 -6.16 -20.50
C PRO A 316 6.29 -7.13 -19.89
N LEU A 317 5.16 -6.60 -19.39
CA LEU A 317 4.04 -7.45 -18.98
C LEU A 317 3.50 -8.20 -20.20
N ALA A 318 3.29 -9.51 -20.09
CA ALA A 318 2.72 -10.32 -21.15
C ALA A 318 1.29 -9.81 -21.45
N GLY A 319 1.11 -9.18 -22.61
CA GLY A 319 -0.17 -8.56 -23.02
C GLY A 319 -0.12 -7.04 -23.19
N SER A 320 0.98 -6.38 -22.83
CA SER A 320 1.20 -4.96 -23.16
C SER A 320 1.57 -4.78 -24.64
N ALA A 321 0.60 -5.01 -25.53
CA ALA A 321 0.70 -4.50 -26.89
C ALA A 321 0.75 -2.98 -26.81
N VAL A 322 1.95 -2.44 -27.00
CA VAL A 322 2.22 -1.02 -27.16
C VAL A 322 1.35 -0.50 -28.30
N ASN A 323 0.29 0.23 -27.99
CA ASN A 323 -0.32 1.16 -28.94
C ASN A 323 0.68 2.30 -29.15
N ALA A 324 1.65 2.07 -30.03
CA ALA A 324 2.41 3.13 -30.66
C ALA A 324 1.58 3.61 -31.86
N GLY A 325 0.87 4.71 -31.65
CA GLY A 325 0.12 5.44 -32.68
C GLY A 325 -0.06 6.88 -32.23
#